data_AF-A0A7V8E063-F1
#
_entry.id   AF-A0A7V8E063-F1
#
_cell.length_a   1.000
_cell.length_b   1.000
_cell.length_c   1.000
_cell.angle_alpha   90.00
_cell.angle_beta   90.00
_cell.angle_gamma   90.00
#
_symmetry.space_group_name_H-M   'P 1'
#
loop_
_entity.id
_entity.type
_entity.pdbx_description
1 polymer ?
#
loop_
_entity_poly.entity_id
_entity_poly.type
_entity_poly.pdbx_seq_one_letter_code
_entity_poly.pdbx_strand_id
1 'polypeptide(L)' 'MRWSFAKFLELSGIALLGSALYWGIVQNNMKMEVQLLTVGTVVFCVGWFLDSRGAR' A
#
# COMPACT_ATOMS: atom_id res chain seq x y z
N MET A 1 13.21 17.05 -0.04
CA MET A 1 13.46 15.62 -0.34
C MET A 1 12.45 14.64 0.27
N ARG A 2 11.84 14.90 1.46
CA ARG A 2 10.85 13.99 2.09
C ARG A 2 9.51 13.85 1.33
N TRP A 3 9.07 14.88 0.61
CA TRP A 3 7.84 14.85 -0.20
C TRP A 3 7.88 13.80 -1.34
N SER A 4 9.05 13.58 -1.96
CA SER A 4 9.19 12.53 -2.99
C SER A 4 9.06 11.13 -2.39
N PHE A 5 9.50 10.93 -1.15
CA PHE A 5 9.47 9.62 -0.51
C PHE A 5 8.04 9.23 -0.10
N ALA A 6 7.25 10.18 0.40
CA ALA A 6 5.85 9.95 0.77
C ALA A 6 5.00 9.56 -0.45
N LYS A 7 5.10 10.33 -1.55
CA LYS A 7 4.45 9.97 -2.82
C LYS A 7 4.91 8.63 -3.39
N PHE A 8 6.20 8.31 -3.26
CA PHE A 8 6.71 7.02 -3.72
C PHE A 8 6.13 5.87 -2.90
N LEU A 9 5.97 6.04 -1.59
CA LEU A 9 5.37 5.06 -0.70
C LEU A 9 3.87 4.87 -0.98
N GLU A 10 3.16 5.95 -1.29
CA GLU A 10 1.75 5.92 -1.67
C GLU A 10 1.53 5.18 -2.99
N LEU A 11 2.34 5.49 -4.02
CA LEU A 11 2.31 4.80 -5.31
C LEU A 11 2.65 3.30 -5.16
N SER A 12 3.63 2.99 -4.30
CA SER A 12 4.02 1.61 -3.99
C SER A 12 2.91 0.86 -3.25
N GLY A 13 2.20 1.51 -2.34
CA GLY A 13 1.04 0.95 -1.64
C GLY A 13 -0.11 0.61 -2.58
N ILE A 14 -0.40 1.49 -3.55
CA ILE A 14 -1.42 1.23 -4.59
C ILE A 14 -1.00 0.06 -5.48
N ALA A 15 0.27 0.00 -5.90
CA ALA A 15 0.78 -1.12 -6.69
C ALA A 15 0.69 -2.45 -5.92
N LEU A 16 1.02 -2.44 -4.63
CA LEU A 16 0.90 -3.60 -3.73
C LEU A 16 -0.55 -4.05 -3.56
N LEU A 17 -1.50 -3.13 -3.42
CA LEU A 17 -2.92 -3.44 -3.37
C LEU A 17 -3.41 -4.06 -4.68
N GLY A 18 -2.98 -3.55 -5.82
CA GLY A 18 -3.28 -4.12 -7.13
C GLY A 18 -2.72 -5.55 -7.29
N SER A 19 -1.48 -5.78 -6.88
CA SER A 19 -0.87 -7.11 -6.88
C SER A 19 -1.55 -8.06 -5.90
N ALA A 20 -1.96 -7.58 -4.72
CA ALA A 20 -2.70 -8.35 -3.72
C ALA A 20 -4.05 -8.84 -4.28
N LEU A 21 -4.78 -7.93 -4.94
CA LEU A 21 -6.07 -8.23 -5.55
C LEU A 21 -5.93 -9.25 -6.69
N TYR A 22 -4.93 -9.06 -7.55
CA TYR A 22 -4.63 -10.00 -8.63
C TYR A 22 -4.27 -11.38 -8.08
N TRP A 23 -3.43 -11.44 -7.04
CA TRP A 23 -3.00 -12.70 -6.43
C TRP A 23 -4.16 -13.40 -5.70
N GLY A 24 -5.04 -12.65 -5.05
CA GLY A 24 -6.24 -13.18 -4.42
C GLY A 24 -7.18 -13.85 -5.42
N ILE A 25 -7.42 -13.19 -6.55
CA ILE A 25 -8.23 -13.74 -7.66
C ILE A 25 -7.57 -14.99 -8.26
N VAL A 26 -6.25 -14.99 -8.45
CA VAL A 26 -5.52 -16.10 -9.10
C VAL A 26 -5.32 -17.31 -8.20
N GLN A 27 -5.02 -17.11 -6.91
CA GLN A 27 -4.72 -18.21 -5.98
C GLN A 27 -5.94 -18.72 -5.20
N ASN A 28 -7.10 -18.07 -5.26
CA ASN A 28 -8.33 -18.43 -4.52
C ASN A 28 -8.06 -18.72 -3.04
N ASN A 29 -7.13 -17.96 -2.46
CA ASN A 29 -6.62 -18.20 -1.11
C ASN A 29 -6.86 -16.95 -0.27
N MET A 30 -8.09 -16.85 0.24
CA MET A 30 -8.60 -15.67 0.97
C MET A 30 -7.71 -15.24 2.14
N LYS A 31 -7.03 -16.18 2.80
CA LYS A 31 -6.08 -15.87 3.89
C LYS A 31 -4.89 -15.04 3.42
N MET A 32 -4.32 -15.38 2.27
CA MET A 32 -3.14 -14.71 1.71
C MET A 32 -3.51 -13.37 1.08
N GLU A 33 -4.68 -13.30 0.43
CA GLU A 33 -5.25 -12.05 -0.08
C GLU A 33 -5.45 -11.02 1.03
N VAL A 34 -6.10 -11.39 2.13
CA VAL A 34 -6.36 -10.48 3.25
C VAL A 34 -5.05 -10.00 3.88
N GLN A 35 -4.04 -10.87 4.02
CA GLN A 35 -2.73 -10.47 4.54
C GLN A 35 -2.05 -9.44 3.62
N LEU A 36 -2.03 -9.68 2.31
CA LEU A 36 -1.44 -8.76 1.34
C LEU A 36 -2.20 -7.42 1.27
N LEU A 37 -3.54 -7.45 1.33
CA LEU A 37 -4.37 -6.26 1.42
C LEU A 37 -4.11 -5.47 2.70
N THR A 38 -3.94 -6.15 3.82
CA THR A 38 -3.63 -5.51 5.11
C THR A 38 -2.26 -4.83 5.04
N VAL A 39 -1.23 -5.50 4.51
CA VAL A 39 0.11 -4.93 4.34
C VAL A 39 0.07 -3.75 3.36
N GLY A 40 -0.63 -3.86 2.22
CA GLY A 40 -0.79 -2.78 1.26
C GLY A 40 -1.48 -1.56 1.86
N THR A 41 -2.52 -1.77 2.66
CA THR A 41 -3.25 -0.70 3.36
C THR A 41 -2.39 -0.02 4.41
N VAL A 42 -1.60 -0.78 5.18
CA VAL A 42 -0.66 -0.21 6.17
C VAL A 42 0.41 0.63 5.48
N VAL A 43 1.01 0.15 4.39
CA VAL A 43 2.01 0.90 3.62
C VAL A 43 1.40 2.18 3.04
N PHE A 44 0.17 2.11 2.52
CA PHE A 44 -0.57 3.27 2.04
C PHE A 44 -0.87 4.28 3.16
N CYS A 45 -1.39 3.82 4.31
CA CYS A 45 -1.65 4.68 5.47
C CYS A 45 -0.39 5.34 6.01
N VAL A 46 0.74 4.62 6.07
CA VAL A 46 2.03 5.18 6.51
C VAL A 46 2.52 6.22 5.51
N GLY A 47 2.37 5.98 4.20
CA GLY A 47 2.70 6.95 3.15
C GLY A 47 1.88 8.22 3.27
N TRP A 48 0.56 8.08 3.39
CA TRP A 48 -0.38 9.18 3.56
C TRP A 48 -0.14 9.97 4.86
N PHE A 49 0.20 9.29 5.95
CA PHE A 49 0.51 9.93 7.23
C PHE A 49 1.84 10.69 7.20
N LEU A 50 2.85 10.15 6.51
CA LEU A 50 4.12 10.83 6.29
C LEU A 50 3.97 12.05 5.37
N ASP A 51 3.12 11.97 4.35
CA ASP A 51 2.75 13.10 3.48
C ASP A 51 2.02 14.19 4.29
N SER A 52 0.99 13.80 5.04
CA SER A 52 0.23 14.70 5.93
C SER A 52 1.09 15.38 7.00
N ARG A 53 2.16 14.74 7.47
CA ARG A 53 3.14 15.36 8.39
C ARG A 53 4.24 16.16 7.69
N GLY A 54 4.45 15.94 6.39
CA GLY A 54 5.39 16.69 5.56
C GLY A 54 4.82 17.99 4.99
N ALA A 55 3.50 18.16 5.06
CA ALA A 55 2.77 19.34 4.58
C ALA A 55 2.69 20.52 5.57
N ARG A 56 3.51 20.52 6.63
CA ARG A 56 3.75 21.69 7.49
C ARG A 56 5.11 22.31 7.19
#